data_AF-I4W223-F1
#
_entry.id   AF-I4W223-F1
#
_cell.length_a   1.000
_cell.length_b   1.000
_cell.length_c   1.000
_cell.angle_alpha   90.00
_cell.angle_beta   90.00
_cell.angle_gamma   90.00
#
_symmetry.space_group_name_H-M   'P 1'
#
loop_
_entity.id
_entity.type
_entity.pdbx_description
1 polymer ?
#
loop_
_entity_poly.entity_id
_entity_poly.type
_entity_poly.pdbx_seq_one_letter_code
_entity_poly.pdbx_strand_id
1 'polypeptide(L)'
;MRKNTLLGLALASALAIGSSVALAAPAGGAGHGDFGHGRHHHRGDGQMMMLGKLNLSDAQKASVKQIIRSSREQNKSSRDALRQQRSAFESMTPNQVGYQAAASRLAQAEGQAAQQRVQQMANLRAQIYALLTPAQQAQAATLKAQAQARRAQWKQFRAEHPQPSAG
;
A
#
# COMPACT_ATOMS: atom_id res chain seq x y z
N MET A 1 0.80 -43.65 -19.14
CA MET A 1 2.19 -43.30 -18.76
C MET A 1 2.21 -41.85 -18.29
N ARG A 2 2.48 -41.59 -17.01
CA ARG A 2 2.49 -40.22 -16.44
C ARG A 2 3.92 -39.66 -16.52
N LYS A 3 4.09 -38.51 -17.16
CA LYS A 3 5.39 -37.82 -17.27
C LYS A 3 5.44 -36.72 -16.22
N ASN A 4 6.26 -36.89 -15.19
CA ASN A 4 6.53 -35.86 -14.17
C ASN A 4 7.83 -35.14 -14.54
N THR A 5 7.73 -33.93 -15.06
CA THR A 5 8.88 -33.05 -15.31
C THR A 5 9.15 -32.21 -14.07
N LEU A 6 10.23 -32.54 -13.35
CA LEU A 6 10.81 -31.75 -12.28
C LEU A 6 11.67 -30.63 -12.89
N LEU A 7 11.18 -29.39 -12.81
CA LEU A 7 11.98 -28.20 -13.12
C LEU A 7 12.63 -27.71 -11.82
N GLY A 8 13.92 -28.01 -11.67
CA GLY A 8 14.78 -27.50 -10.60
C GLY A 8 15.06 -26.01 -10.80
N LEU A 9 14.84 -25.21 -9.76
CA LEU A 9 15.01 -23.76 -9.77
C LEU A 9 16.21 -23.42 -8.88
N ALA A 10 17.35 -23.11 -9.50
CA ALA A 10 18.54 -22.63 -8.82
C ALA A 10 18.54 -21.09 -8.83
N LEU A 11 18.41 -20.48 -7.65
CA LEU A 11 18.57 -19.04 -7.44
C LEU A 11 19.92 -18.77 -6.76
N ALA A 12 20.91 -18.34 -7.54
CA ALA A 12 22.14 -17.79 -7.01
C ALA A 12 21.89 -16.32 -6.64
N SER A 13 22.07 -15.98 -5.36
CA SER A 13 22.03 -14.60 -4.86
C SER A 13 23.40 -14.24 -4.30
N ALA A 14 24.13 -13.40 -5.03
CA ALA A 14 25.32 -12.73 -4.53
C ALA A 14 24.95 -11.26 -4.27
N LEU A 15 24.76 -10.92 -2.99
CA LEU A 15 24.76 -9.54 -2.51
C LEU A 15 26.22 -9.12 -2.29
N ALA A 16 26.62 -7.98 -2.86
CA ALA A 16 27.80 -7.24 -2.43
C ALA A 16 27.36 -5.87 -1.92
N ILE A 17 27.76 -5.55 -0.69
CA ILE A 17 27.47 -4.34 0.08
C ILE A 17 28.58 -3.31 -0.18
N GLY A 18 28.23 -2.04 -0.31
CA GLY A 18 29.17 -0.92 -0.33
C GLY A 18 28.57 0.34 0.27
N SER A 19 29.07 0.73 1.44
CA SER A 19 28.57 1.73 2.38
C SER A 19 29.15 3.12 2.10
N SER A 20 28.35 4.19 2.26
CA SER A 20 28.79 5.48 2.84
C SER A 20 27.69 6.54 2.73
N VAL A 21 27.27 7.12 3.87
CA VAL A 21 26.94 8.55 4.01
C VAL A 21 27.09 8.94 5.49
N ALA A 22 27.74 10.08 5.71
CA ALA A 22 28.12 10.69 6.98
C ALA A 22 26.94 11.32 7.75
N LEU A 23 27.10 11.37 9.08
CA LEU A 23 26.21 12.06 10.03
C LEU A 23 26.47 13.57 10.07
N ALA A 24 25.39 14.37 10.08
CA ALA A 24 25.34 15.65 10.78
C ALA A 24 23.88 15.97 11.18
N ALA A 25 23.70 16.41 12.42
CA ALA A 25 22.47 16.93 13.04
C ALA A 25 22.85 18.25 13.75
N PRO A 26 21.97 18.98 14.49
CA PRO A 26 20.50 19.05 14.55
C PRO A 26 19.95 20.52 14.50
N ALA A 27 18.63 20.71 14.45
CA ALA A 27 17.83 21.85 14.98
C ALA A 27 16.45 21.82 14.27
N GLY A 28 15.27 22.04 14.84
CA GLY A 28 14.80 22.48 16.14
C GLY A 28 13.30 22.81 15.97
N GLY A 29 12.50 22.76 17.04
CA GLY A 29 11.16 23.38 17.08
C GLY A 29 9.97 22.47 16.79
N ALA A 30 9.49 21.78 17.82
CA ALA A 30 8.19 21.13 17.83
C ALA A 30 7.08 22.18 18.10
N GLY A 31 6.25 22.47 17.09
CA GLY A 31 4.96 23.12 17.27
C GLY A 31 3.86 22.06 17.36
N HIS A 32 3.25 21.90 18.54
CA HIS A 32 2.08 21.06 18.73
C HIS A 32 0.83 21.84 18.32
N GLY A 33 0.30 21.55 17.13
CA GLY A 33 -1.03 21.98 16.69
C GLY A 33 -1.99 20.80 16.82
N ASP A 34 -2.87 20.88 17.82
CA ASP A 34 -3.99 19.99 18.04
C ASP A 34 -4.99 20.14 16.88
N PHE A 35 -5.09 19.12 16.01
CA PHE A 35 -6.09 19.06 14.95
C PHE A 35 -6.71 17.67 14.92
N GLY A 36 -7.95 17.61 15.43
CA GLY A 36 -9.03 16.78 14.95
C GLY A 36 -8.79 15.28 14.86
N HIS A 37 -9.50 14.52 15.69
CA HIS A 37 -9.68 13.07 15.52
C HIS A 37 -10.42 12.73 14.21
N GLY A 38 -9.75 12.91 13.07
CA GLY A 38 -10.12 12.25 11.84
C GLY A 38 -9.87 10.77 12.03
N ARG A 39 -10.93 9.95 11.97
CA ARG A 39 -10.80 8.50 11.80
C ARG A 39 -9.91 8.26 10.57
N HIS A 40 -8.62 8.01 10.80
CA HIS A 40 -7.73 7.41 9.84
C HIS A 40 -8.22 5.99 9.58
N HIS A 41 -9.25 5.87 8.75
CA HIS A 41 -9.52 4.61 8.07
C HIS A 41 -8.34 4.36 7.14
N HIS A 42 -7.38 3.61 7.66
CA HIS A 42 -6.30 2.96 6.94
C HIS A 42 -6.90 2.08 5.81
N ARG A 43 -7.34 2.70 4.71
CA ARG A 43 -7.90 2.00 3.54
C ARG A 43 -6.84 1.19 2.79
N GLY A 44 -5.57 1.28 3.18
CA GLY A 44 -4.47 0.49 2.63
C GLY A 44 -4.16 -0.81 3.36
N ASP A 45 -4.63 -1.00 4.60
CA ASP A 45 -4.08 -2.05 5.48
C ASP A 45 -4.87 -3.37 5.48
N GLY A 46 -6.01 -3.44 4.78
CA GLY A 46 -6.88 -4.64 4.82
C GLY A 46 -6.19 -5.94 4.40
N GLN A 47 -5.18 -5.87 3.54
CA GLN A 47 -4.45 -7.06 3.08
C GLN A 47 -3.18 -7.35 3.90
N MET A 48 -2.56 -6.32 4.47
CA MET A 48 -1.45 -6.49 5.41
C MET A 48 -1.93 -7.06 6.75
N MET A 49 -3.16 -6.73 7.15
CA MET A 49 -3.85 -7.35 8.29
C MET A 49 -4.12 -8.85 8.11
N MET A 50 -4.18 -9.34 6.86
CA MET A 50 -4.34 -10.77 6.59
C MET A 50 -3.06 -11.56 6.88
N LEU A 51 -1.88 -10.95 6.67
CA LEU A 51 -0.59 -11.57 6.99
C LEU A 51 -0.44 -11.78 8.50
N GLY A 52 -0.99 -10.87 9.32
CA GLY A 52 -1.03 -11.04 10.77
C GLY A 52 -1.91 -12.19 11.25
N LYS A 53 -2.77 -12.74 10.39
CA LYS A 53 -3.59 -13.94 10.68
C LYS A 53 -2.94 -15.23 10.18
N LEU A 54 -1.82 -15.12 9.45
CA LEU A 54 -0.98 -16.26 9.14
C LEU A 54 -0.02 -16.45 10.31
N ASN A 55 0.14 -17.68 10.77
CA ASN A 55 1.14 -18.02 11.77
C ASN A 55 2.53 -17.97 11.13
N LEU A 56 3.01 -16.75 10.86
CA LEU A 56 4.32 -16.51 10.26
C LEU A 56 5.42 -16.77 11.30
N SER A 57 6.51 -17.39 10.86
CA SER A 57 7.73 -17.48 11.68
C SER A 57 8.36 -16.10 11.85
N ASP A 58 9.23 -15.93 12.84
CA ASP A 58 9.88 -14.64 13.07
C ASP A 58 10.80 -14.23 11.92
N ALA A 59 11.43 -15.20 11.26
CA ALA A 59 12.17 -14.97 10.03
C ALA A 59 11.26 -14.47 8.89
N GLN A 60 10.08 -15.08 8.70
CA GLN A 60 9.10 -14.60 7.71
C GLN A 60 8.62 -13.19 8.02
N LYS A 61 8.31 -12.88 9.29
CA LYS A 61 7.90 -11.53 9.71
C LYS A 61 8.98 -10.48 9.44
N ALA A 62 10.24 -10.82 9.72
CA ALA A 62 11.37 -9.92 9.46
C ALA A 62 11.50 -9.61 7.95
N SER A 63 11.46 -10.64 7.10
CA SER A 63 11.51 -10.48 5.64
C SER A 63 10.33 -9.67 5.12
N VAL A 64 9.11 -9.93 5.59
CA VAL A 64 7.91 -9.16 5.23
C VAL A 64 8.08 -7.69 5.61
N LYS A 65 8.55 -7.39 6.83
CA LYS A 65 8.79 -6.02 7.30
C LYS A 65 9.80 -5.29 6.40
N GLN A 66 10.89 -5.97 6.04
CA GLN A 66 11.91 -5.40 5.17
C GLN A 66 11.38 -5.09 3.77
N ILE A 67 10.63 -6.02 3.17
CA ILE A 67 10.00 -5.83 1.85
C ILE A 67 9.05 -4.62 1.87
N ILE A 68 8.18 -4.52 2.89
CA ILE A 68 7.26 -3.39 3.03
C ILE A 68 8.02 -2.07 3.18
N ARG A 69 9.05 -2.06 4.03
CA ARG A 69 9.87 -0.86 4.28
C ARG A 69 10.53 -0.38 2.99
N SER A 70 11.20 -1.28 2.28
CA SER A 70 11.85 -0.97 1.01
C SER A 70 10.85 -0.45 -0.02
N SER A 71 9.69 -1.09 -0.15
CA SER A 71 8.61 -0.61 -1.03
C SER A 71 8.11 0.79 -0.62
N ARG A 72 7.99 1.08 0.67
CA ARG A 72 7.56 2.41 1.15
C ARG A 72 8.61 3.48 0.88
N GLU A 73 9.89 3.17 1.01
CA GLU A 73 11.02 4.06 0.75
C GLU A 73 11.11 4.38 -0.75
N GLN A 74 11.10 3.35 -1.60
CA GLN A 74 11.12 3.49 -3.07
C GLN A 74 10.00 4.40 -3.59
N ASN A 75 8.82 4.33 -2.97
CA ASN A 75 7.63 5.07 -3.41
C ASN A 75 7.46 6.43 -2.73
N LYS A 76 8.36 6.82 -1.81
CA LYS A 76 8.21 8.04 -1.02
C LYS A 76 8.20 9.28 -1.90
N SER A 77 9.19 9.43 -2.78
CA SER A 77 9.34 10.60 -3.65
C SER A 77 8.13 10.82 -4.54
N SER A 78 7.63 9.78 -5.23
CA SER A 78 6.45 9.89 -6.10
C SER A 78 5.19 10.28 -5.33
N ARG A 79 5.01 9.78 -4.10
CA ARG A 79 3.87 10.19 -3.25
C ARG A 79 3.99 11.65 -2.80
N ASP A 80 5.19 12.08 -2.42
CA ASP A 80 5.43 13.44 -1.96
C ASP A 80 5.22 14.45 -3.11
N ALA A 81 5.70 14.14 -4.32
CA ALA A 81 5.45 14.92 -5.53
C ALA A 81 3.96 15.06 -5.85
N LEU A 82 3.20 13.95 -5.80
CA LEU A 82 1.76 13.99 -6.05
C LEU A 82 1.01 14.81 -4.99
N ARG A 83 1.40 14.67 -3.72
CA ARG A 83 0.84 15.49 -2.62
C ARG A 83 1.10 16.97 -2.85
N GLN A 84 2.32 17.34 -3.27
CA GLN A 84 2.65 18.72 -3.57
C GLN A 84 1.80 19.27 -4.72
N GLN A 85 1.61 18.49 -5.78
CA GLN A 85 0.78 18.89 -6.92
C GLN A 85 -0.71 19.05 -6.54
N ARG A 86 -1.24 18.16 -5.70
CA ARG A 86 -2.60 18.30 -5.12
C ARG A 86 -2.71 19.59 -4.31
N SER A 87 -1.79 19.81 -3.38
CA SER A 87 -1.79 21.00 -2.53
C SER A 87 -1.69 22.29 -3.34
N ALA A 88 -0.87 22.31 -4.40
CA ALA A 88 -0.77 23.45 -5.30
C ALA A 88 -2.11 23.73 -5.99
N PHE A 89 -2.79 22.71 -6.51
CA PHE A 89 -4.10 22.87 -7.15
C PHE A 89 -5.19 23.29 -6.15
N GLU A 90 -5.23 22.70 -4.96
CA GLU A 90 -6.19 23.02 -3.89
C GLU A 90 -6.05 24.46 -3.38
N SER A 91 -4.86 25.06 -3.53
CA SER A 91 -4.63 26.48 -3.21
C SER A 91 -5.13 27.46 -4.27
N MET A 92 -5.50 26.97 -5.47
CA MET A 92 -6.01 27.82 -6.55
C MET A 92 -7.50 28.11 -6.38
N THR A 93 -7.92 29.30 -6.79
CA THR A 93 -9.34 29.63 -6.90
C THR A 93 -9.85 29.39 -8.34
N PRO A 94 -11.13 29.01 -8.54
CA PRO A 94 -11.65 28.70 -9.88
C PRO A 94 -11.55 29.83 -10.92
N ASN A 95 -11.46 31.09 -10.46
CA ASN A 95 -11.29 32.27 -11.30
C ASN A 95 -9.82 32.59 -11.64
N GLN A 96 -8.83 31.89 -11.06
CA GLN A 96 -7.43 32.09 -11.41
C GLN A 96 -7.15 31.62 -12.84
N VAL A 97 -6.33 32.39 -13.55
CA VAL A 97 -5.82 32.02 -14.87
C VAL A 97 -5.08 30.68 -14.77
N GLY A 98 -5.40 29.76 -15.66
CA GLY A 98 -4.77 28.44 -15.70
C GLY A 98 -5.35 27.39 -14.76
N TYR A 99 -6.42 27.69 -14.01
CA TYR A 99 -7.09 26.72 -13.12
C TYR A 99 -7.46 25.42 -13.83
N GLN A 100 -8.12 25.49 -15.00
CA GLN A 100 -8.49 24.30 -15.78
C GLN A 100 -7.28 23.51 -16.27
N ALA A 101 -6.20 24.20 -16.67
CA ALA A 101 -4.96 23.53 -17.07
C ALA A 101 -4.30 22.82 -15.88
N ALA A 102 -4.31 23.43 -14.69
CA ALA A 102 -3.82 22.81 -13.47
C ALA A 102 -4.66 21.58 -13.07
N ALA A 103 -5.99 21.66 -13.21
CA ALA A 103 -6.90 20.52 -12.98
C ALA A 103 -6.57 19.35 -13.92
N SER A 104 -6.38 19.62 -15.21
CA SER A 104 -6.01 18.60 -16.21
C SER A 104 -4.66 17.95 -15.89
N ARG A 105 -3.64 18.74 -15.54
CA ARG A 105 -2.33 18.21 -15.12
C ARG A 105 -2.44 17.34 -13.87
N LEU A 106 -3.23 17.76 -12.88
CA LEU A 106 -3.48 16.95 -11.68
C LEU A 106 -4.18 15.64 -12.01
N ALA A 107 -5.22 15.66 -12.84
CA ALA A 107 -5.90 14.45 -13.26
C ALA A 107 -4.96 13.45 -13.96
N GLN A 108 -4.06 13.93 -14.82
CA GLN A 108 -3.06 13.09 -15.49
C GLN A 108 -2.07 12.48 -14.49
N ALA A 109 -1.52 13.28 -13.58
CA ALA A 109 -0.59 12.81 -12.55
C ALA A 109 -1.24 11.77 -11.63
N GLU A 110 -2.50 12.00 -11.25
CA GLU A 110 -3.29 11.04 -10.47
C GLU A 110 -3.51 9.72 -11.21
N GLY A 111 -3.84 9.78 -12.50
CA GLY A 111 -4.00 8.61 -13.34
C GLY A 111 -2.73 7.76 -13.39
N GLN A 112 -1.58 8.39 -13.64
CA GLN A 112 -0.28 7.72 -13.67
C GLN A 112 0.08 7.14 -12.29
N ALA A 113 -0.11 7.90 -11.22
CA ALA A 113 0.16 7.44 -9.86
C ALA A 113 -0.75 6.25 -9.46
N ALA A 114 -2.01 6.24 -9.92
CA ALA A 114 -2.90 5.11 -9.70
C ALA A 114 -2.41 3.84 -10.39
N GLN A 115 -1.96 3.94 -11.65
CA GLN A 115 -1.39 2.80 -12.39
C GLN A 115 -0.15 2.25 -11.69
N GLN A 116 0.81 3.13 -11.34
CA GLN A 116 2.03 2.74 -10.63
C GLN A 116 1.71 2.06 -9.30
N ARG A 117 0.78 2.62 -8.51
CA ARG A 117 0.35 2.05 -7.23
C ARG A 117 -0.22 0.64 -7.40
N VAL A 118 -1.03 0.37 -8.43
CA VAL A 118 -1.57 -0.97 -8.68
C VAL A 118 -0.45 -1.97 -8.95
N GLN A 119 0.50 -1.62 -9.83
CA GLN A 119 1.64 -2.47 -10.16
C GLN A 119 2.54 -2.73 -8.94
N GLN A 120 2.87 -1.69 -8.19
CA GLN A 120 3.68 -1.79 -6.96
C GLN A 120 3.00 -2.68 -5.92
N MET A 121 1.69 -2.53 -5.71
CA MET A 121 0.95 -3.37 -4.78
C MET A 121 0.89 -4.82 -5.25
N ALA A 122 0.74 -5.09 -6.55
CA ALA A 122 0.79 -6.44 -7.10
C ALA A 122 2.15 -7.09 -6.84
N ASN A 123 3.24 -6.37 -7.14
CA ASN A 123 4.62 -6.85 -6.94
C ASN A 123 4.90 -7.11 -5.46
N LEU A 124 4.51 -6.19 -4.57
CA LEU A 124 4.64 -6.34 -3.13
C LEU A 124 3.92 -7.60 -2.62
N ARG A 125 2.68 -7.83 -3.08
CA ARG A 125 1.91 -9.02 -2.71
C ARG A 125 2.56 -10.30 -3.21
N ALA A 126 3.07 -10.32 -4.43
CA ALA A 126 3.75 -11.47 -5.00
C ALA A 126 5.01 -11.83 -4.21
N GLN A 127 5.84 -10.84 -3.86
CA GLN A 127 7.05 -11.04 -3.06
C GLN A 127 6.73 -11.60 -1.67
N ILE A 128 5.70 -11.07 -1.01
CA ILE A 128 5.28 -11.58 0.30
C ILE A 128 4.70 -13.00 0.19
N TYR A 129 3.89 -13.27 -0.82
CA TYR A 129 3.27 -14.58 -1.02
C TYR A 129 4.32 -15.68 -1.27
N ALA A 130 5.41 -15.34 -1.96
CA ALA A 130 6.53 -16.25 -2.19
C ALA A 130 7.26 -16.68 -0.89
N LEU A 131 7.13 -15.93 0.21
CA LEU A 131 7.69 -16.31 1.51
C LEU A 131 6.84 -17.33 2.27
N LEU A 132 5.59 -17.55 1.85
CA LEU A 132 4.63 -18.39 2.55
C LEU A 132 4.80 -19.87 2.18
N THR A 133 4.65 -20.75 3.17
CA THR A 133 4.57 -22.19 2.93
C THR A 133 3.28 -22.55 2.18
N PRO A 134 3.21 -23.71 1.50
CA PRO A 134 1.97 -24.16 0.84
C PRO A 134 0.74 -24.18 1.78
N ALA A 135 0.94 -24.59 3.04
CA ALA A 135 -0.13 -24.59 4.05
C ALA A 135 -0.59 -23.15 4.39
N GLN A 136 0.34 -22.21 4.57
CA GLN A 136 0.01 -20.80 4.81
C GLN A 136 -0.68 -20.15 3.60
N GLN A 137 -0.29 -20.53 2.38
CA GLN A 137 -0.94 -20.08 1.15
C GLN A 137 -2.40 -20.55 1.05
N ALA A 138 -2.66 -21.82 1.38
CA ALA A 138 -4.02 -22.34 1.45
C ALA A 138 -4.85 -21.59 2.50
N GLN A 139 -4.29 -21.35 3.70
CA GLN A 139 -4.96 -20.57 4.74
C GLN A 139 -5.24 -19.13 4.29
N ALA A 140 -4.31 -18.49 3.58
CA ALA A 140 -4.49 -17.15 3.02
C ALA A 140 -5.67 -17.09 2.03
N ALA A 141 -5.84 -18.12 1.19
CA ALA A 141 -6.97 -18.22 0.26
C ALA A 141 -8.31 -18.32 1.02
N THR A 142 -8.38 -19.15 2.06
CA THR A 142 -9.57 -19.28 2.91
C THR A 142 -9.91 -17.95 3.59
N LEU A 143 -8.92 -17.28 4.19
CA LEU A 143 -9.12 -15.99 4.85
C LEU A 143 -9.63 -14.92 3.87
N LYS A 144 -9.11 -14.93 2.64
CA LYS A 144 -9.57 -14.04 1.56
C LYS A 144 -11.03 -14.29 1.20
N ALA A 145 -11.44 -15.54 1.02
CA ALA A 145 -12.83 -15.90 0.73
C ALA A 145 -13.79 -15.46 1.84
N GLN A 146 -13.42 -15.71 3.11
CA GLN A 146 -14.20 -15.25 4.27
C GLN A 146 -14.31 -13.73 4.33
N ALA A 147 -13.23 -13.00 4.04
CA ALA A 147 -13.24 -11.55 4.00
C ALA A 147 -14.15 -11.01 2.89
N GLN A 148 -14.19 -11.67 1.73
CA GLN A 148 -15.10 -11.33 0.64
C GLN A 148 -16.55 -11.57 1.02
N ALA A 149 -16.87 -12.71 1.65
CA ALA A 149 -18.22 -13.01 2.14
C ALA A 149 -18.71 -11.98 3.17
N ARG A 150 -17.89 -11.66 4.18
CA ARG A 150 -18.22 -10.61 5.16
C ARG A 150 -18.45 -9.25 4.50
N ARG A 151 -17.65 -8.91 3.49
CA ARG A 151 -17.81 -7.65 2.75
C ARG A 151 -19.12 -7.64 1.95
N ALA A 152 -19.53 -8.77 1.38
CA ALA A 152 -20.81 -8.88 0.68
C ALA A 152 -21.99 -8.72 1.65
N GLN A 153 -21.97 -9.42 2.78
CA GLN A 153 -22.97 -9.30 3.84
C GLN A 153 -23.07 -7.87 4.37
N TRP A 154 -21.94 -7.20 4.62
CA TRP A 154 -21.94 -5.81 5.07
C TRP A 154 -22.51 -4.84 4.02
N LYS A 155 -22.30 -5.11 2.73
CA LYS A 155 -22.92 -4.32 1.65
C LYS A 155 -24.43 -4.52 1.62
N GLN A 156 -24.93 -5.75 1.82
CA GLN A 156 -26.36 -6.04 1.89
C GLN A 156 -27.01 -5.36 3.09
N PHE A 157 -26.42 -5.54 4.28
CA PHE A 157 -26.87 -4.87 5.51
C PHE A 157 -26.97 -3.34 5.34
N ARG A 158 -25.97 -2.72 4.70
CA ARG A 158 -26.01 -1.27 4.42
C ARG A 158 -27.06 -0.84 3.41
N ALA A 159 -27.43 -1.71 2.48
CA ALA A 159 -28.50 -1.44 1.52
C ALA A 159 -29.87 -1.55 2.18
N GLU A 160 -30.03 -2.48 3.13
CA GLU A 160 -31.26 -2.71 3.90
C GLU A 160 -31.45 -1.67 5.02
N HIS A 161 -30.37 -1.12 5.56
CA HIS A 161 -30.38 -0.08 6.59
C HIS A 161 -29.73 1.22 6.10
N PRO A 162 -30.39 1.97 5.19
CA PRO A 162 -29.90 3.28 4.79
C PRO A 162 -29.88 4.21 6.01
N GLN A 163 -28.75 4.91 6.21
CA GLN A 163 -28.66 5.93 7.26
C GLN A 163 -29.69 7.03 6.96
N PRO A 164 -30.45 7.51 7.95
CA PRO A 164 -31.35 8.64 7.75
C PRO A 164 -30.52 9.81 7.24
N SER A 165 -30.95 10.41 6.13
CA SER A 165 -30.35 11.62 5.60
C SER A 165 -30.44 12.71 6.66
N ALA A 166 -29.30 13.20 7.14
CA ALA A 166 -29.23 14.44 7.91
C ALA A 166 -29.69 15.57 6.98
N GLY A 167 -30.95 15.98 7.14
CA GLY A 167 -31.54 17.14 6.47
C GLY A 167 -31.09 18.45 7.11
#